data_AF-A0A7C9GFP3-F1
#
_entry.id   AF-A0A7C9GFP3-F1
#
_cell.length_a   1.000
_cell.length_b   1.000
_cell.length_c   1.000
_cell.angle_alpha   90.00
_cell.angle_beta   90.00
_cell.angle_gamma   90.00
#
_symmetry.space_group_name_H-M   'P 1'
#
loop_
_entity.id
_entity.type
_entity.pdbx_description
1 polymer ?
#
loop_
_entity_poly.entity_id
_entity_poly.type
_entity_poly.pdbx_seq_one_letter_code
_entity_poly.pdbx_strand_id
1 'polypeptide(L)'
;MSSGFGGVGIVDRAPHPNAAAVYVNWLLGKDGQEAWSRVPRISRRLDVKAVDTSLLPRPGVVYFNGQTEENAKQRIMLQGIAREVIGAPPERKGRKKKRKKKSGE
;
A
#
# COMPACT_ATOMS: atom_id res chain seq x y z
N MET A 1 -8.40 7.38 -1.35
CA MET A 1 -7.06 6.90 -1.77
C MET A 1 -6.57 5.93 -0.73
N SER A 2 -6.52 4.64 -1.04
CA SER A 2 -5.64 3.74 -0.27
C SER A 2 -4.36 3.69 -1.09
N SER A 3 -3.23 4.14 -0.54
CA SER A 3 -1.96 3.68 -1.09
C SER A 3 -1.98 2.15 -1.02
N GLY A 4 -1.44 1.50 -2.05
CA GLY A 4 -1.22 0.06 -2.01
C GLY A 4 -0.28 -0.31 -0.86
N PHE A 5 -0.06 -1.60 -0.67
CA PHE A 5 0.87 -2.06 0.36
C PHE A 5 2.28 -1.47 0.12
N GLY A 6 2.81 -0.72 1.10
CA GLY A 6 4.17 -0.16 1.03
C GLY A 6 4.32 1.19 0.31
N GLY A 7 3.23 1.91 0.01
CA GLY A 7 3.26 3.28 -0.52
C GLY A 7 2.87 4.34 0.51
N VAL A 8 3.48 5.52 0.42
CA VAL A 8 3.10 6.72 1.18
C VAL A 8 2.59 7.80 0.21
N GLY A 9 1.55 8.53 0.59
CA GLY A 9 1.00 9.63 -0.19
C GLY A 9 0.72 10.84 0.69
N ILE A 10 0.92 12.02 0.14
CA ILE A 10 0.57 13.29 0.78
C ILE A 10 -0.74 13.77 0.18
N VAL A 11 -1.68 14.15 1.05
CA VAL A 11 -2.98 14.69 0.62
C VAL A 11 -2.84 16.19 0.40
N ASP A 12 -3.38 16.67 -0.71
CA ASP A 12 -3.44 18.11 -0.99
C ASP A 12 -4.20 18.86 0.12
N ARG A 13 -3.72 20.06 0.47
CA ARG A 13 -4.28 20.91 1.54
C ARG A 13 -4.42 20.19 2.90
N ALA A 14 -3.45 19.37 3.28
CA ALA A 14 -3.40 18.74 4.59
C ALA A 14 -3.35 19.80 5.72
N PRO A 15 -4.01 19.58 6.89
CA PRO A 15 -4.05 20.54 7.99
C PRO A 15 -2.67 20.95 8.53
N HIS A 16 -1.68 20.09 8.40
CA HIS A 16 -0.32 20.28 8.92
C HIS A 16 0.74 19.88 7.88
N PRO A 17 1.02 20.72 6.86
CA PRO A 17 1.94 20.38 5.77
C PRO A 17 3.38 20.18 6.25
N ASN A 18 3.83 20.98 7.23
CA ASN A 18 5.19 20.86 7.78
C ASN A 18 5.40 19.55 8.56
N ALA A 19 4.38 19.10 9.31
CA ALA A 19 4.45 17.83 10.02
C ALA A 19 4.50 16.64 9.04
N ALA A 20 3.72 16.72 7.95
CA ALA A 20 3.78 15.71 6.88
C ALA A 20 5.17 15.62 6.25
N ALA A 21 5.82 16.77 5.98
CA ALA A 21 7.17 16.81 5.44
C ALA A 21 8.19 16.17 6.39
N VAL A 22 8.18 16.52 7.68
CA VAL A 22 9.07 15.94 8.69
C VAL A 22 8.88 14.42 8.77
N TYR A 23 7.63 13.96 8.81
CA TYR A 23 7.32 12.53 8.88
C TYR A 23 7.81 11.78 7.63
N VAL A 24 7.54 12.28 6.42
CA VAL A 24 7.96 11.62 5.17
C VAL A 24 9.49 11.57 5.07
N ASN A 25 10.18 12.66 5.43
CA ASN A 25 11.64 12.69 5.46
C ASN A 25 12.21 11.63 6.42
N TRP A 26 11.65 11.52 7.62
CA TRP A 26 12.05 10.49 8.57
C TRP A 26 11.73 9.06 8.07
N LEU A 27 10.52 8.84 7.55
CA LEU A 27 10.06 7.53 7.07
C LEU A 27 10.91 6.97 5.92
N LEU A 28 11.36 7.85 5.01
CA LEU A 28 12.22 7.48 3.88
C LEU A 28 13.72 7.48 4.23
N GLY A 29 14.08 8.08 5.37
CA GLY A 29 15.40 8.03 5.96
C GLY A 29 15.76 6.64 6.49
N LYS A 30 17.03 6.47 6.89
CA LYS A 30 17.56 5.20 7.41
C LYS A 30 16.79 4.74 8.65
N ASP A 31 16.62 5.61 9.65
CA ASP A 31 15.99 5.26 10.92
C ASP A 31 14.52 4.83 10.75
N GLY A 32 13.75 5.55 9.93
CA GLY A 32 12.38 5.17 9.62
C GLY A 32 12.28 3.84 8.88
N GLN A 33 13.22 3.57 7.97
CA GLN A 33 13.28 2.30 7.24
C GLN A 33 13.77 1.13 8.10
N GLU A 34 14.68 1.35 9.04
CA GLU A 34 15.07 0.35 10.04
C GLU A 34 13.90 -0.01 10.95
N ALA A 35 13.13 0.99 11.40
CA ALA A 35 11.90 0.77 12.16
C ALA A 35 10.86 0.00 11.33
N TRP A 36 10.67 0.37 10.06
CA TRP A 36 9.75 -0.29 9.13
C TRP A 36 10.11 -1.77 8.90
N SER A 37 11.40 -2.08 8.82
CA SER A 37 11.90 -3.44 8.53
C SER A 37 11.69 -4.43 9.70
N ARG A 38 11.28 -3.96 10.88
CA ARG A 38 10.95 -4.84 12.03
C ARG A 38 9.61 -5.55 11.88
N VAL A 39 8.70 -4.98 11.10
CA VAL A 39 7.50 -5.67 10.63
C VAL A 39 7.93 -6.49 9.40
N PRO A 40 7.46 -7.73 9.17
CA PRO A 40 7.94 -8.62 8.10
C PRO A 40 7.78 -8.02 6.69
N ARG A 41 8.68 -7.12 6.34
CA ARG A 41 8.73 -6.24 5.17
C ARG A 41 10.18 -5.84 4.96
N ILE A 42 10.55 -5.59 3.71
CA ILE A 42 11.90 -5.22 3.35
C ILE A 42 11.95 -3.73 3.03
N SER A 43 12.97 -3.05 3.55
CA SER A 43 13.29 -1.70 3.13
C SER A 43 13.71 -1.67 1.66
N ARG A 44 13.38 -0.58 0.96
CA ARG A 44 13.89 -0.34 -0.39
C ARG A 44 15.31 0.24 -0.42
N ARG A 45 15.90 0.57 0.74
CA ARG A 45 17.26 1.08 0.84
C ARG A 45 18.27 -0.06 0.87
N LEU A 46 19.47 0.19 0.36
CA LEU A 46 20.57 -0.78 0.32
C LEU A 46 21.37 -0.83 1.63
N ASP A 47 21.31 0.22 2.43
CA ASP A 47 22.05 0.39 3.69
C ASP A 47 21.27 -0.09 4.94
N VAL A 48 20.05 -0.58 4.75
CA VAL A 48 19.19 -1.13 5.82
C VAL A 48 19.16 -2.65 5.71
N LYS A 49 19.60 -3.34 6.77
CA LYS A 49 19.61 -4.80 6.80
C LYS A 49 18.17 -5.33 6.93
N ALA A 50 17.81 -6.28 6.09
CA ALA A 50 16.54 -6.99 6.22
C ALA A 50 16.57 -7.86 7.49
N VAL A 51 15.48 -7.81 8.25
CA VAL A 51 15.29 -8.66 9.43
C VAL A 51 14.96 -10.10 9.01
N ASP A 52 14.14 -10.25 7.97
CA ASP A 52 13.81 -11.54 7.36
C ASP A 52 14.49 -11.66 6.00
N THR A 53 15.52 -12.49 5.93
CA THR A 53 16.30 -12.73 4.71
C THR A 53 15.55 -13.58 3.69
N SER A 54 14.50 -14.31 4.08
CA SER A 54 13.72 -15.16 3.17
C SER A 54 12.91 -14.35 2.15
N LEU A 55 12.57 -13.11 2.50
CA LEU A 55 11.83 -12.20 1.65
C LEU A 55 12.73 -11.51 0.60
N LEU A 56 14.06 -11.60 0.74
CA LEU A 56 14.99 -10.84 -0.09
C LEU A 56 14.89 -11.29 -1.56
N PRO A 57 15.03 -10.35 -2.52
CA PRO A 57 15.19 -10.70 -3.92
C PRO A 57 16.37 -11.66 -4.10
N ARG A 58 16.15 -12.73 -4.85
CA ARG A 58 17.17 -13.73 -5.17
C ARG A 58 18.19 -13.11 -6.13
N PRO A 59 19.50 -13.29 -5.89
CA PRO A 59 20.53 -12.85 -6.81
C PRO A 59 20.33 -13.43 -8.21
N GLY A 60 20.51 -12.62 -9.25
CA GLY A 60 20.43 -13.05 -10.65
C GLY A 60 19.01 -13.24 -11.21
N VAL A 61 17.95 -13.03 -10.41
CA VAL A 61 16.57 -13.10 -10.90
C VAL A 61 16.10 -11.73 -11.36
N VAL A 62 15.53 -11.67 -12.56
CA VAL A 62 14.88 -10.46 -13.07
C VAL A 62 13.46 -10.38 -12.51
N TYR A 63 13.19 -9.37 -11.70
CA TYR A 63 11.88 -9.12 -11.12
C TYR A 63 11.08 -8.13 -11.97
N PHE A 64 9.85 -8.52 -12.34
CA PHE A 64 8.94 -7.63 -13.05
C PHE A 64 8.22 -6.69 -12.07
N ASN A 65 8.39 -5.38 -12.24
CA ASN A 65 7.65 -4.38 -11.49
C ASN A 65 6.39 -3.94 -12.25
N GLY A 66 5.26 -4.60 -12.00
CA GLY A 66 3.98 -4.23 -12.60
C GLY A 66 3.34 -2.96 -12.02
N GLN A 67 3.88 -2.40 -10.94
CA GLN A 67 3.27 -1.27 -10.22
C GLN A 67 3.86 0.10 -10.60
N THR A 68 4.69 0.16 -11.65
CA THR A 68 5.17 1.46 -12.16
C THR A 68 4.03 2.31 -12.72
N GLU A 69 4.29 3.61 -12.87
CA GLU A 69 3.29 4.56 -13.36
C GLU A 69 2.94 4.32 -14.84
N GLU A 70 3.91 3.92 -15.65
CA GLU A 70 3.71 3.60 -17.07
C GLU A 70 2.71 2.44 -17.25
N ASN A 71 2.77 1.47 -16.32
CA ASN A 71 1.94 0.29 -16.32
C ASN A 71 0.51 0.55 -15.80
N ALA A 72 0.19 1.78 -15.36
CA ALA A 72 -1.12 2.10 -14.79
C ALA A 72 -2.28 1.85 -15.77
N LYS A 73 -2.12 2.24 -17.04
CA LYS A 73 -3.15 2.02 -18.08
C LYS A 73 -3.36 0.53 -18.34
N GLN A 74 -2.27 -0.22 -18.47
CA GLN A 74 -2.32 -1.67 -18.69
C GLN A 74 -2.98 -2.39 -17.52
N ARG A 75 -2.72 -1.97 -16.28
CA ARG A 75 -3.38 -2.53 -15.09
C ARG A 75 -4.89 -2.32 -15.09
N ILE A 76 -5.38 -1.14 -15.50
CA ILE A 76 -6.81 -0.87 -15.61
C ILE A 76 -7.44 -1.77 -16.68
N MET A 77 -6.79 -1.90 -17.84
CA MET A 77 -7.22 -2.81 -18.90
C MET A 77 -7.25 -4.27 -18.42
N LEU A 78 -6.19 -4.72 -17.74
CA LEU A 78 -6.07 -6.07 -17.21
C LEU A 78 -7.18 -6.38 -16.20
N GLN A 79 -7.56 -5.42 -15.37
CA GLN A 79 -8.69 -5.56 -14.44
C GLN A 79 -10.03 -5.73 -15.18
N GLY A 80 -10.24 -5.04 -16.30
CA GLY A 80 -11.42 -5.21 -17.15
C GLY A 80 -11.52 -6.62 -17.71
N ILE A 81 -10.43 -7.09 -18.33
CA ILE A 81 -10.35 -8.44 -18.92
C ILE A 81 -10.53 -9.51 -17.83
N ALA A 82 -9.85 -9.35 -16.68
CA ALA A 82 -9.99 -10.29 -15.57
C ALA A 82 -11.44 -10.41 -15.09
N ARG A 83 -12.18 -9.30 -15.06
CA ARG A 83 -13.60 -9.30 -14.68
C ARG A 83 -14.47 -10.06 -15.68
N GLU A 84 -14.16 -9.97 -16.97
CA GLU A 84 -14.88 -10.67 -18.05
C GLU A 84 -14.57 -12.17 -18.06
N VAL A 85 -13.31 -12.54 -17.91
CA VAL A 85 -12.84 -13.93 -18.07
C VAL A 85 -13.00 -14.74 -16.77
N ILE A 86 -12.66 -14.17 -15.63
CA ILE A 86 -12.65 -14.86 -14.32
C ILE A 86 -13.96 -14.62 -13.55
N GLY A 87 -14.72 -13.59 -13.93
CA GLY A 87 -15.92 -13.15 -13.22
C GLY A 87 -15.61 -12.16 -12.09
N ALA A 88 -16.60 -11.37 -11.69
CA ALA A 88 -16.44 -10.40 -10.62
C ALA A 88 -16.39 -11.11 -9.24
N PRO A 89 -15.51 -10.67 -8.31
CA PRO A 89 -15.54 -11.20 -6.94
C PRO A 89 -16.92 -10.94 -6.33
N PRO A 90 -17.44 -11.87 -5.49
CA PRO A 90 -18.76 -11.75 -4.91
C PRO A 90 -18.90 -10.42 -4.16
N GLU A 91 -20.03 -9.76 -4.38
CA GLU A 91 -20.33 -8.47 -3.76
C GLU A 91 -20.17 -8.60 -2.24
N ARG A 92 -19.26 -7.81 -1.65
CA ARG A 92 -19.09 -7.77 -0.20
C ARG A 92 -20.38 -7.23 0.41
N LYS A 93 -21.25 -8.12 0.92
CA LYS A 93 -22.47 -7.75 1.65
C LYS A 93 -22.09 -6.77 2.76
N GLY A 94 -22.34 -5.49 2.53
CA GLY A 94 -22.09 -4.44 3.50
C GLY A 94 -22.80 -4.79 4.80
N ARG A 95 -22.05 -4.77 5.91
CA ARG A 95 -22.59 -4.90 7.27
C ARG A 95 -23.65 -3.82 7.45
N LYS A 96 -24.94 -4.16 7.29
CA LYS A 96 -26.08 -3.26 7.52
C LYS A 96 -25.87 -2.63 8.89
N LYS A 97 -25.59 -1.31 8.93
CA LYS A 97 -25.60 -0.55 10.18
C LYS A 97 -26.98 -0.71 10.79
N LYS A 98 -27.13 -1.59 11.78
CA LYS A 98 -28.26 -1.61 12.72
C LYS A 98 -28.21 -0.30 13.50
N ARG A 99 -28.70 0.79 12.91
CA ARG A 99 -29.22 1.91 13.70
C ARG A 99 -30.52 1.43 14.33
N LYS A 100 -30.42 0.73 15.46
CA LYS A 100 -31.53 0.64 16.41
C LYS A 100 -31.77 2.07 16.90
N LYS A 101 -32.78 2.76 16.35
CA LYS A 101 -33.48 3.80 17.11
C LYS A 101 -34.09 3.07 18.32
N LYS A 102 -33.43 3.16 19.47
CA LYS A 102 -34.05 2.84 20.75
C LYS A 102 -34.91 4.04 21.14
N SER A 103 -36.18 3.75 21.47
CA SER A 103 -37.11 4.43 22.41
C SER A 103 -37.31 5.94 22.21
N GLY A 104 -38.53 6.46 21.97
CA GLY A 104 -39.80 6.05 22.55
C GLY A 104 -40.06 6.94 23.77
N GLU A 105 -41.07 7.82 23.61
CA GLU A 105 -41.80 8.65 24.59
C GLU A 105 -41.06 9.31 25.76
#